data_AF-A0A673A791-F1
#
_entry.id   AF-A0A673A791-F1
#
_cell.length_a   1.000
_cell.length_b   1.000
_cell.length_c   1.000
_cell.angle_alpha   90.00
_cell.angle_beta   90.00
_cell.angle_gamma   90.00
#
_symmetry.space_group_name_H-M   'P 1'
#
loop_
_entity.id
_entity.type
_entity.pdbx_description
1 polymer ?
#
loop_
_entity_poly.entity_id
_entity_poly.type
_entity_poly.pdbx_seq_one_letter_code
_entity_poly.pdbx_strand_id
1 'polypeptide(L)'
;MPDLAVENVVVHPLVLLSVVDHFNRIGKVGNQKRVVGVLLGSWQKKVLDVSNSFAVPFDEDDRDDSVWFLDHDYLENMYGMFKKVNARERIVGWYHTGPKLHKNDIAINELIKQYCTNSVLVIIDVKPKDLGLPTEAYISVEEIHDDGTPTSKTFEHVTSEIGAEEAEEVGVEHLLSISSCVPGHAQRRECRVFTITVTQGFQKEGREWFACYISSPCQEWV
;
A
#
# COMPACT_ATOMS: atom_id res chain seq x y z
N MET A 1 -27.26 -5.58 -1.17
CA MET A 1 -25.81 -5.55 -1.47
C MET A 1 -25.22 -6.77 -0.81
N PRO A 2 -24.41 -7.59 -1.50
CA PRO A 2 -23.72 -8.69 -0.83
C PRO A 2 -22.93 -8.12 0.34
N ASP A 3 -22.96 -8.80 1.48
CA ASP A 3 -22.23 -8.39 2.68
C ASP A 3 -20.74 -8.58 2.37
N LEU A 4 -20.08 -7.50 1.92
CA LEU A 4 -18.65 -7.52 1.64
C LEU A 4 -17.92 -7.92 2.93
N ALA A 5 -17.01 -8.90 2.83
CA ALA A 5 -16.23 -9.34 3.98
C ALA A 5 -15.41 -8.20 4.60
N VAL A 6 -15.07 -7.19 3.79
CA VAL A 6 -14.27 -6.00 4.09
C VAL A 6 -15.09 -4.76 3.71
N GLU A 7 -15.42 -3.89 4.68
CA GLU A 7 -16.10 -2.61 4.39
C GLU A 7 -15.11 -1.44 4.29
N ASN A 8 -14.02 -1.50 5.05
CA ASN A 8 -13.04 -0.43 5.16
C ASN A 8 -11.63 -0.97 5.33
N VAL A 9 -10.65 -0.33 4.70
CA VAL A 9 -9.23 -0.69 4.74
C VAL A 9 -8.44 0.47 5.30
N VAL A 10 -7.85 0.27 6.48
CA VAL A 10 -6.99 1.24 7.15
C VAL A 10 -5.55 0.87 6.85
N VAL A 11 -4.83 1.78 6.19
CA VAL A 11 -3.41 1.59 5.85
C VAL A 11 -2.55 2.45 6.76
N HIS A 12 -1.57 1.84 7.41
CA HIS A 12 -0.62 2.55 8.27
C HIS A 12 0.45 3.29 7.44
N PRO A 13 0.88 4.50 7.84
CA PRO A 13 1.93 5.24 7.15
C PRO A 13 3.24 4.45 6.97
N LEU A 14 3.55 3.55 7.91
CA LEU A 14 4.72 2.67 7.83
C LEU A 14 4.73 1.82 6.55
N VAL A 15 3.56 1.29 6.17
CA VAL A 15 3.37 0.47 4.95
C VAL A 15 3.70 1.30 3.72
N LEU A 16 3.14 2.50 3.64
CA LEU A 16 3.34 3.38 2.50
C LEU A 16 4.81 3.79 2.34
N LEU A 17 5.50 4.10 3.45
CA LEU A 17 6.95 4.36 3.43
C LEU A 17 7.75 3.14 2.97
N SER A 18 7.41 1.95 3.45
CA SER A 18 8.05 0.68 3.06
C SER A 18 7.94 0.43 1.54
N VAL A 19 6.74 0.64 0.99
CA VAL A 19 6.48 0.47 -0.45
C VAL A 19 7.27 1.45 -1.30
N VAL A 20 7.32 2.73 -0.91
CA VAL A 20 8.08 3.76 -1.64
C VAL A 20 9.59 3.49 -1.57
N ASP A 21 10.12 3.10 -0.41
CA ASP A 21 11.53 2.71 -0.28
C ASP A 21 11.85 1.51 -1.17
N HIS A 22 10.97 0.51 -1.19
CA HIS A 22 11.13 -0.67 -2.02
C HIS A 22 11.15 -0.35 -3.52
N PHE A 23 10.21 0.49 -3.98
CA PHE A 23 10.18 0.98 -5.36
C PHE A 23 11.46 1.73 -5.73
N ASN A 24 11.96 2.60 -4.85
CA ASN A 24 13.19 3.36 -5.07
C ASN A 24 14.44 2.46 -5.12
N ARG A 25 14.48 1.35 -4.38
CA ARG A 25 15.58 0.38 -4.44
C ARG A 25 15.60 -0.37 -5.77
N ILE A 26 14.45 -0.85 -6.22
CA ILE A 26 14.34 -1.57 -7.51
C ILE A 26 14.63 -0.61 -8.67
N GLY A 27 14.14 0.63 -8.60
CA GLY A 27 14.35 1.64 -9.63
C GLY A 27 15.83 1.95 -9.90
N LYS A 28 16.73 1.76 -8.92
CA LYS A 28 18.19 1.92 -9.09
C LYS A 28 18.86 0.77 -9.85
N VAL A 29 18.23 -0.40 -9.89
CA VAL A 29 18.76 -1.62 -10.54
C VAL A 29 18.44 -1.63 -12.05
N GLY A 30 17.70 -0.62 -12.55
CA GLY A 30 17.54 -0.34 -13.97
C GLY A 30 16.21 -0.79 -14.58
N ASN A 31 15.29 -1.34 -13.78
CA ASN A 31 13.96 -1.73 -14.23
C ASN A 31 12.90 -0.88 -13.52
N GLN A 32 12.24 0.03 -14.24
CA GLN A 32 11.11 0.82 -13.73
C GLN A 32 9.81 0.01 -13.84
N LYS A 33 9.82 -1.24 -13.36
CA LYS A 33 8.65 -2.11 -13.34
C LYS A 33 7.80 -1.86 -12.11
N ARG A 34 6.52 -2.24 -12.18
CA ARG A 34 5.69 -2.26 -10.98
C ARG A 34 6.22 -3.31 -10.03
N VAL A 35 6.00 -3.03 -8.77
CA VAL A 35 6.53 -3.81 -7.67
C VAL A 35 5.35 -4.42 -6.93
N VAL A 36 5.48 -5.68 -6.55
CA VAL A 36 4.45 -6.43 -5.84
C VAL A 36 4.98 -6.83 -4.47
N GLY A 37 4.10 -6.77 -3.48
CA GLY A 37 4.42 -7.26 -2.15
C GLY A 37 3.18 -7.70 -1.39
N VAL A 38 3.42 -8.29 -0.24
CA VAL A 38 2.37 -8.86 0.61
C VAL A 38 2.06 -7.89 1.73
N LEU A 39 0.77 -7.77 2.04
CA LEU A 39 0.26 -6.98 3.13
C LEU A 39 0.02 -7.87 4.35
N LEU A 40 0.53 -7.40 5.48
CA LEU A 40 0.37 -8.01 6.79
C LEU A 40 -0.48 -7.10 7.65
N GLY A 41 -1.35 -7.72 8.43
CA GLY A 41 -2.28 -6.96 9.25
C GLY A 41 -3.15 -7.85 10.10
N SER A 42 -4.19 -7.23 10.63
CA SER A 42 -5.19 -7.92 11.44
C SER A 42 -6.60 -7.55 11.01
N TRP A 43 -7.51 -8.50 11.20
CA TRP A 43 -8.90 -8.31 10.86
C TRP A 43 -9.70 -7.88 12.08
N GLN A 44 -10.31 -6.69 12.07
CA GLN A 44 -11.16 -6.20 13.15
C GLN A 44 -12.61 -6.06 12.67
N LYS A 45 -13.41 -7.12 12.88
CA LYS A 45 -14.83 -7.21 12.48
C LYS A 45 -15.08 -7.03 10.98
N LYS A 46 -15.18 -5.79 10.50
CA LYS A 46 -15.39 -5.41 9.09
C LYS A 46 -14.34 -4.43 8.57
N VAL A 47 -13.40 -4.05 9.43
CA VAL A 47 -12.30 -3.14 9.12
C VAL A 47 -11.02 -3.95 9.03
N LEU A 48 -10.33 -3.81 7.91
CA LEU A 48 -9.00 -4.36 7.71
C LEU A 48 -7.97 -3.36 8.21
N ASP A 49 -7.15 -3.78 9.17
CA ASP A 49 -6.03 -2.97 9.64
C ASP A 49 -4.72 -3.50 9.04
N VAL A 50 -4.10 -2.69 8.17
CA VAL A 50 -2.85 -2.99 7.47
C VAL A 50 -1.71 -2.28 8.15
N SER A 51 -1.03 -3.00 9.04
CA SER A 51 0.04 -2.46 9.88
C SER A 51 1.43 -2.62 9.26
N ASN A 52 1.64 -3.67 8.46
CA ASN A 52 2.97 -4.00 7.95
C ASN A 52 2.92 -4.54 6.51
N SER A 53 4.05 -4.50 5.83
CA SER A 53 4.18 -5.01 4.46
C SER A 53 5.60 -5.43 4.15
N PHE A 54 5.74 -6.38 3.24
CA PHE A 54 7.05 -6.75 2.73
C PHE A 54 7.00 -7.00 1.23
N ALA A 55 8.13 -6.70 0.60
CA ALA A 55 8.40 -6.95 -0.80
C ALA A 55 8.52 -8.45 -1.10
N VAL A 56 7.99 -8.90 -2.24
CA VAL A 56 8.27 -10.24 -2.77
C VAL A 56 8.97 -10.10 -4.12
N PRO A 57 10.02 -10.88 -4.41
CA PRO A 57 10.59 -10.93 -5.75
C PRO A 57 9.50 -11.25 -6.78
N PHE A 58 9.26 -10.30 -7.66
CA PHE A 58 8.22 -10.37 -8.68
C PHE A 58 8.80 -9.90 -10.01
N ASP A 59 8.57 -10.68 -11.04
CA ASP A 59 8.96 -10.36 -12.41
C ASP A 59 7.77 -10.61 -13.33
N GLU A 60 7.55 -9.67 -14.26
CA GLU A 60 6.56 -9.80 -15.32
C GLU A 60 7.19 -9.46 -16.67
N ASP A 61 6.71 -10.10 -17.73
CA ASP A 61 7.11 -9.75 -19.08
C ASP A 61 6.34 -8.51 -19.55
N ASP A 62 7.04 -7.54 -20.15
CA ASP A 62 6.41 -6.29 -20.64
C ASP A 62 5.61 -6.50 -21.94
N ARG A 63 5.82 -7.63 -22.63
CA ARG A 63 5.19 -7.97 -23.91
C ARG A 63 3.98 -8.86 -23.71
N ASP A 64 4.09 -9.81 -22.76
CA ASP A 64 3.07 -10.81 -22.48
C ASP A 64 2.67 -10.76 -21.00
N ASP A 65 1.59 -10.03 -20.74
CA ASP A 65 0.93 -9.91 -19.44
C ASP A 65 0.70 -11.27 -18.76
N SER A 66 0.39 -12.33 -19.51
CA SER A 66 0.12 -13.66 -18.94
C SER A 66 1.34 -14.34 -18.31
N VAL A 67 2.57 -13.88 -18.60
CA VAL A 67 3.81 -14.46 -18.09
C VAL A 67 4.32 -13.61 -16.92
N TRP A 68 4.10 -14.13 -15.73
CA TRP A 68 4.56 -13.51 -14.49
C TRP A 68 5.14 -14.58 -13.54
N PHE A 69 6.04 -14.14 -12.68
CA PHE A 69 6.71 -14.95 -11.69
C PHE A 69 6.60 -14.29 -10.32
N LEU A 70 6.18 -15.07 -9.32
CA LEU A 70 6.13 -14.69 -7.92
C LEU A 70 6.74 -15.81 -7.09
N ASP A 71 7.73 -15.47 -6.26
CA ASP A 71 8.40 -16.44 -5.40
C ASP A 71 7.55 -16.77 -4.15
N HIS A 72 6.87 -17.91 -4.20
CA HIS A 72 6.03 -18.43 -3.10
C HIS A 72 6.86 -18.98 -1.93
N ASP A 73 8.03 -19.56 -2.20
CA ASP A 73 8.93 -20.07 -1.16
C ASP A 73 9.47 -18.91 -0.32
N TYR A 74 9.83 -17.80 -0.96
CA TYR A 74 10.24 -16.58 -0.27
C TYR A 74 9.11 -16.04 0.61
N LEU A 75 7.89 -15.98 0.08
CA LEU A 75 6.70 -15.52 0.80
C LEU A 75 6.46 -16.35 2.07
N GLU A 76 6.48 -17.67 1.98
CA GLU A 76 6.24 -18.55 3.15
C GLU A 76 7.34 -18.43 4.20
N ASN A 77 8.60 -18.36 3.77
CA ASN A 77 9.73 -18.21 4.68
C ASN A 77 9.69 -16.86 5.41
N MET A 78 9.44 -15.76 4.68
CA MET A 78 9.30 -14.43 5.27
C MET A 78 8.10 -14.33 6.19
N TYR A 79 6.95 -14.85 5.78
CA TYR A 79 5.76 -14.90 6.63
C TYR A 79 6.03 -15.69 7.91
N GLY A 80 6.75 -16.81 7.82
CA GLY A 80 7.20 -17.59 8.97
C GLY A 80 8.11 -16.82 9.93
N MET A 81 8.91 -15.87 9.44
CA MET A 81 9.72 -14.99 10.29
C MET A 81 8.88 -13.90 10.96
N PHE A 82 8.02 -13.21 10.20
CA PHE A 82 7.13 -12.18 10.75
C PHE A 82 6.20 -12.75 11.82
N LYS A 83 5.67 -13.96 11.61
CA LYS A 83 4.82 -14.64 12.58
C LYS A 83 5.53 -14.96 13.90
N LYS A 84 6.85 -15.15 13.89
CA LYS A 84 7.66 -15.36 15.11
C LYS A 84 7.86 -14.07 15.89
N VAL A 85 7.93 -12.93 15.20
CA VAL A 85 8.09 -11.60 15.81
C VAL A 85 6.74 -11.09 16.32
N ASN A 86 5.70 -11.19 15.49
CA ASN A 86 4.35 -10.76 15.81
C ASN A 86 3.33 -11.84 15.43
N ALA A 87 2.77 -12.51 16.44
CA ALA A 87 1.78 -13.58 16.23
C ALA A 87 0.38 -13.06 15.85
N ARG A 88 0.12 -11.75 16.00
CA ARG A 88 -1.17 -11.14 15.65
C ARG A 88 -1.28 -10.84 14.16
N GLU A 89 -0.16 -10.58 13.50
CA GLU A 89 -0.10 -10.29 12.07
C GLU A 89 -0.35 -11.55 11.23
N ARG A 90 -1.22 -11.40 10.25
CA ARG A 90 -1.53 -12.43 9.25
C ARG A 90 -1.48 -11.80 7.87
N ILE A 91 -1.34 -12.65 6.85
CA ILE A 91 -1.47 -12.21 5.47
C ILE A 91 -2.92 -11.79 5.27
N VAL A 92 -3.12 -10.52 4.92
CA VAL A 92 -4.44 -9.92 4.70
C VAL A 92 -4.70 -9.61 3.23
N GLY A 93 -3.65 -9.57 2.44
CA GLY A 93 -3.74 -9.24 1.03
C GLY A 93 -2.37 -8.94 0.46
N TRP A 94 -2.37 -8.14 -0.59
CA TRP A 94 -1.17 -7.78 -1.33
C TRP A 94 -1.31 -6.38 -1.91
N TYR A 95 -0.17 -5.79 -2.22
CA TYR A 95 -0.12 -4.49 -2.85
C TYR A 95 0.68 -4.57 -4.13
N HIS A 96 0.40 -3.63 -5.03
CA HIS A 96 1.32 -3.33 -6.11
C HIS A 96 1.44 -1.84 -6.34
N THR A 97 2.61 -1.43 -6.83
CA THR A 97 2.88 -0.03 -7.22
C THR A 97 2.42 0.17 -8.66
N GLY A 98 1.09 0.12 -8.87
CA GLY A 98 0.52 0.39 -10.19
C GLY A 98 0.72 1.85 -10.59
N PRO A 99 0.38 2.18 -11.84
CA PRO A 99 -0.49 3.34 -12.02
C PRO A 99 -1.94 2.89 -12.26
N LYS A 100 -2.19 1.63 -12.66
CA LYS A 100 -3.52 1.06 -12.95
C LYS A 100 -3.57 -0.45 -12.69
N LEU A 101 -4.80 -0.99 -12.60
CA LEU A 101 -5.09 -2.44 -12.60
C LEU A 101 -4.72 -3.09 -13.94
N HIS A 102 -4.17 -4.29 -13.87
CA HIS A 102 -3.84 -5.16 -14.98
C HIS A 102 -4.69 -6.44 -14.95
N LYS A 103 -4.85 -7.09 -16.11
CA LYS A 103 -5.62 -8.34 -16.20
C LYS A 103 -5.00 -9.48 -15.37
N ASN A 104 -3.69 -9.45 -15.20
CA ASN A 104 -2.92 -10.46 -14.48
C ASN A 104 -3.17 -10.42 -12.98
N ASP A 105 -3.69 -9.30 -12.47
CA ASP A 105 -3.96 -9.11 -11.05
C ASP A 105 -5.02 -10.08 -10.55
N ILE A 106 -5.92 -10.54 -11.43
CA ILE A 106 -6.88 -11.61 -11.11
C ILE A 106 -6.14 -12.92 -10.82
N ALA A 107 -5.16 -13.28 -11.65
CA ALA A 107 -4.38 -14.51 -11.49
C ALA A 107 -3.47 -14.45 -10.25
N ILE A 108 -2.81 -13.31 -10.02
CA ILE A 108 -1.98 -13.09 -8.82
C ILE A 108 -2.85 -13.17 -7.57
N ASN A 109 -4.04 -12.55 -7.59
CA ASN A 109 -4.96 -12.59 -6.46
C ASN A 109 -5.48 -14.01 -6.17
N GLU A 110 -5.67 -14.85 -7.18
CA GLU A 110 -6.03 -16.26 -6.98
C GLU A 110 -4.92 -17.07 -6.29
N LEU A 111 -3.66 -16.79 -6.63
CA LEU A 111 -2.52 -17.40 -5.94
C LEU A 111 -2.50 -16.98 -4.46
N ILE A 112 -2.69 -15.70 -4.20
CA ILE A 112 -2.65 -15.15 -2.83
C ILE A 112 -3.88 -15.57 -2.01
N LYS A 113 -5.01 -15.84 -2.69
CA LYS A 113 -6.21 -16.41 -2.07
C LYS A 113 -5.98 -17.78 -1.41
N GLN A 114 -4.94 -18.51 -1.82
CA GLN A 114 -4.54 -19.77 -1.17
C GLN A 114 -4.03 -19.54 0.26
N TYR A 115 -3.45 -18.37 0.53
CA TYR A 115 -2.95 -17.96 1.85
C TYR A 115 -4.01 -17.23 2.67
N CYS A 116 -4.88 -16.43 2.02
CA CYS A 116 -5.94 -15.67 2.66
C CYS A 116 -7.24 -15.68 1.85
N THR A 117 -8.33 -16.21 2.41
CA THR A 117 -9.63 -16.27 1.74
C THR A 117 -10.18 -14.90 1.35
N ASN A 118 -9.91 -13.88 2.18
CA ASN A 118 -10.40 -12.52 2.01
C ASN A 118 -9.24 -11.59 1.59
N SER A 119 -8.50 -12.00 0.57
CA SER A 119 -7.38 -11.21 0.02
C SER A 119 -7.87 -9.87 -0.51
N VAL A 120 -7.31 -8.79 0.02
CA VAL A 120 -7.50 -7.41 -0.46
C VAL A 120 -6.31 -7.00 -1.32
N LEU A 121 -6.59 -6.36 -2.45
CA LEU A 121 -5.58 -5.71 -3.28
C LEU A 121 -5.54 -4.22 -2.92
N VAL A 122 -4.35 -3.70 -2.60
CA VAL A 122 -4.14 -2.25 -2.43
C VAL A 122 -3.19 -1.73 -3.49
N ILE A 123 -3.64 -0.76 -4.28
CA ILE A 123 -2.80 -0.04 -5.22
C ILE A 123 -2.24 1.17 -4.49
N ILE A 124 -0.91 1.27 -4.49
CA ILE A 124 -0.19 2.39 -3.87
C ILE A 124 0.51 3.17 -4.97
N ASP A 125 0.13 4.44 -5.14
CA ASP A 125 0.78 5.32 -6.11
C ASP A 125 2.09 5.87 -5.52
N VAL A 126 3.21 5.52 -6.17
CA VAL A 126 4.56 5.96 -5.79
C VAL A 126 4.90 7.32 -6.42
N LYS A 127 4.04 7.87 -7.29
CA LYS A 127 4.22 9.19 -7.91
C LYS A 127 2.88 9.95 -7.86
N PRO A 128 2.45 10.46 -6.69
CA PRO A 128 1.18 11.14 -6.55
C PRO A 128 1.19 12.38 -7.44
N LYS A 129 0.40 12.33 -8.51
CA LYS A 129 0.15 13.48 -9.39
C LYS A 129 -1.04 14.31 -8.89
N ASP A 130 -1.91 13.68 -8.10
CA ASP A 130 -3.15 14.25 -7.61
C ASP A 130 -3.11 14.45 -6.08
N LEU A 131 -3.83 15.45 -5.57
CA LEU A 131 -3.95 15.74 -4.13
C LEU A 131 -4.84 14.72 -3.36
N GLY A 132 -5.07 13.54 -3.94
CA GLY A 132 -5.91 12.48 -3.38
C GLY A 132 -5.19 11.63 -2.33
N LEU A 133 -5.89 10.62 -1.81
CA LEU A 133 -5.23 9.54 -1.07
C LEU A 133 -4.42 8.71 -2.06
N PRO A 134 -3.14 8.40 -1.80
CA PRO A 134 -2.30 7.62 -2.71
C PRO A 134 -2.64 6.11 -2.67
N THR A 135 -3.78 5.72 -2.09
CA THR A 135 -4.16 4.33 -1.80
C THR A 135 -5.56 4.02 -2.33
N GLU A 136 -5.65 3.05 -3.21
CA GLU A 136 -6.93 2.50 -3.69
C GLU A 136 -7.03 1.03 -3.27
N ALA A 137 -8.12 0.66 -2.60
CA ALA A 137 -8.33 -0.72 -2.15
C ALA A 137 -9.38 -1.41 -3.02
N TYR A 138 -9.14 -2.68 -3.33
CA TYR A 138 -9.99 -3.50 -4.17
C TYR A 138 -10.16 -4.89 -3.58
N ILE A 139 -11.34 -5.47 -3.77
CA ILE A 139 -11.66 -6.84 -3.38
C ILE A 139 -12.14 -7.60 -4.61
N SER A 140 -11.68 -8.86 -4.73
CA SER A 140 -12.12 -9.74 -5.82
C SER A 140 -13.49 -10.34 -5.50
N VAL A 141 -14.47 -9.99 -6.31
CA VAL A 141 -15.84 -10.52 -6.25
C VAL A 141 -16.10 -11.41 -7.48
N GLU A 142 -16.85 -12.48 -7.27
CA GLU A 142 -17.31 -13.35 -8.34
C GLU A 142 -18.70 -12.89 -8.76
N GLU A 143 -18.80 -12.25 -9.92
CA GLU A 143 -20.08 -11.85 -10.50
C GLU A 143 -20.64 -13.03 -11.30
N ILE A 144 -21.77 -13.55 -10.81
CA ILE A 144 -22.59 -14.51 -11.55
C ILE A 144 -23.50 -13.67 -12.44
N HIS A 145 -23.24 -13.69 -13.74
CA HIS A 145 -24.13 -13.07 -14.72
C HIS A 145 -25.37 -13.95 -14.89
N ASP A 146 -26.56 -13.37 -14.68
CA ASP A 146 -27.85 -14.05 -14.95
C ASP A 146 -28.08 -14.34 -16.46
N ASP A 147 -27.22 -13.79 -17.33
CA ASP A 147 -27.30 -13.89 -18.79
C ASP A 147 -26.64 -15.16 -19.37
N GLY A 148 -26.24 -16.11 -18.52
CA GLY A 148 -25.65 -17.40 -18.92
C GLY A 148 -24.21 -17.32 -19.42
N THR A 149 -23.55 -16.17 -19.32
CA THR A 149 -22.11 -16.02 -19.52
C THR A 149 -21.33 -16.63 -18.35
N PRO A 150 -20.09 -17.14 -18.59
CA PRO A 150 -19.29 -17.74 -17.52
C PRO A 150 -19.01 -16.72 -16.41
N THR A 151 -18.97 -17.19 -15.17
CA THR A 151 -18.68 -16.38 -13.97
C THR A 151 -17.39 -15.59 -14.17
N SER A 152 -17.49 -14.26 -14.11
CA SER A 152 -16.33 -13.37 -14.26
C SER A 152 -15.89 -12.86 -12.90
N LYS A 153 -14.58 -12.91 -12.63
CA LYS A 153 -13.99 -12.28 -11.44
C LYS A 153 -13.70 -10.82 -11.74
N THR A 154 -14.29 -9.94 -10.96
CA THR A 154 -14.11 -8.49 -11.06
C THR A 154 -13.52 -7.96 -9.75
N PHE A 155 -12.92 -6.77 -9.82
CA PHE A 155 -12.44 -6.06 -8.64
C PHE A 155 -13.43 -4.95 -8.31
N GLU A 156 -14.00 -5.01 -7.11
CA GLU A 156 -14.85 -3.97 -6.56
C GLU A 156 -14.02 -3.06 -5.66
N HIS A 157 -14.23 -1.75 -5.77
CA HIS A 157 -13.53 -0.77 -4.95
C HIS A 157 -14.04 -0.78 -3.51
N VAL A 158 -13.12 -0.81 -2.55
CA VAL A 158 -13.41 -0.72 -1.11
C VAL A 158 -12.90 0.60 -0.57
N THR A 159 -13.61 1.17 0.40
CA THR A 159 -13.18 2.40 1.08
C THR A 159 -11.81 2.20 1.70
N SER A 160 -10.87 3.09 1.38
CA SER A 160 -9.53 3.13 1.96
C SER A 160 -9.34 4.40 2.78
N GLU A 161 -8.68 4.27 3.92
CA GLU A 161 -8.25 5.39 4.75
C GLU A 161 -6.85 5.16 5.30
N ILE A 162 -6.19 6.27 5.67
CA ILE A 162 -4.88 6.22 6.33
C ILE A 162 -5.14 6.39 7.82
N GLY A 163 -4.77 5.39 8.61
CA GLY A 163 -4.87 5.42 10.06
C GLY A 163 -3.49 5.16 10.67
N ALA A 164 -3.17 5.84 11.77
CA ALA A 164 -1.94 5.64 12.50
C ALA A 164 -2.24 5.27 13.95
N GLU A 165 -1.39 4.45 14.56
CA GLU A 165 -1.39 4.24 16.00
C GLU A 165 -0.69 5.43 16.70
N GLU A 166 -1.02 5.71 17.97
CA GLU A 166 -0.49 6.84 18.74
C GLU A 166 1.05 6.90 18.72
N ALA A 167 1.72 5.74 18.76
CA ALA A 167 3.17 5.65 18.67
C ALA A 167 3.72 6.06 17.28
N GLU A 168 3.00 5.72 16.20
CA GLU A 168 3.38 6.11 14.85
C GLU A 168 3.12 7.58 14.59
N GLU A 169 2.03 8.13 15.11
CA GLU A 169 1.67 9.53 14.93
C GLU A 169 2.78 10.46 15.44
N VAL A 170 3.29 10.22 16.64
CA VAL A 170 4.42 10.98 17.20
C VAL A 170 5.68 10.82 16.33
N GLY A 171 5.93 9.63 15.80
CA GLY A 171 7.05 9.37 14.90
C GLY A 171 6.95 10.14 13.59
N VAL A 172 5.76 10.17 12.98
CA VAL A 172 5.48 10.88 11.73
C VAL A 172 5.55 12.39 11.95
N GLU A 173 4.99 12.91 13.05
CA GLU A 173 5.08 14.32 13.42
C GLU A 173 6.53 14.76 13.59
N HIS A 174 7.35 13.94 14.25
CA HIS A 174 8.76 14.24 14.44
C HIS A 174 9.54 14.25 13.11
N LEU A 175 9.28 13.27 12.22
CA LEU A 175 9.88 13.23 10.89
C LEU A 175 9.50 14.47 10.05
N LEU A 176 8.25 14.92 10.14
CA LEU A 176 7.75 16.14 9.50
C LEU A 176 8.45 17.40 10.02
N SER A 177 8.68 17.48 11.32
CA SER A 177 9.42 18.58 11.95
C SER A 177 10.88 18.61 11.51
N ILE A 178 11.52 17.46 11.28
CA ILE A 178 12.91 17.41 10.80
C ILE A 178 12.99 17.80 9.32
N SER A 179 12.05 17.34 8.48
CA SER A 179 12.06 17.66 7.05
C SER A 179 11.82 19.14 6.76
N SER A 180 11.08 19.84 7.61
CA SER A 180 10.90 21.30 7.53
C SER A 180 12.13 22.09 8.03
N CYS A 181 13.07 21.42 8.70
CA CYS A 181 14.34 22.01 9.14
C CYS A 181 15.50 21.85 8.14
N VAL A 182 15.27 21.32 6.93
CA VAL A 182 16.31 21.24 5.89
C VAL A 182 16.69 22.65 5.42
N PRO A 183 17.95 23.09 5.59
CA PRO A 183 18.39 24.42 5.20
C PRO A 183 18.61 24.47 3.69
N GLY A 184 17.54 24.70 2.93
CA GLY A 184 17.61 24.80 1.46
C GLY A 184 16.49 25.56 0.78
N HIS A 185 15.28 25.59 1.36
CA HIS A 185 14.18 26.41 0.84
C HIS A 185 13.64 27.33 1.93
N ALA A 186 14.21 28.54 1.97
CA ALA A 186 13.64 29.67 2.68
C ALA A 186 12.29 30.05 2.07
N GLN A 187 11.19 29.57 2.64
CA GLN A 187 9.95 30.33 2.67
C GLN A 187 9.45 30.34 4.11
N ARG A 188 9.69 31.47 4.80
CA ARG A 188 9.03 31.85 6.04
C ARG A 188 7.54 31.51 5.96
N ARG A 189 7.08 30.53 6.73
CA ARG A 189 5.72 30.51 7.26
C ARG A 189 5.84 30.29 8.75
N GLU A 190 5.19 31.18 9.49
CA GLU A 190 5.21 31.26 10.95
C GLU A 190 4.96 29.90 11.59
N CYS A 191 5.84 29.50 12.49
CA CYS A 191 5.57 28.50 13.50
C CYS A 191 4.42 28.99 14.38
N ARG A 192 3.18 28.71 13.98
CA ARG A 192 2.08 28.60 14.94
C ARG A 192 1.99 27.15 15.32
N VAL A 193 2.26 26.88 16.60
CA VAL A 193 1.91 25.64 17.28
C VAL A 193 0.41 25.42 17.04
N PHE A 194 0.07 24.64 16.02
CA PHE A 194 -1.29 24.19 15.79
C PHE A 194 -1.49 23.03 16.73
N THR A 195 -2.29 23.23 17.77
CA THR A 195 -2.91 22.12 18.49
C THR A 195 -3.89 21.48 17.52
N ILE A 196 -3.43 20.48 16.77
CA ILE A 196 -4.23 19.76 15.80
C ILE A 196 -5.07 18.73 16.55
N THR A 197 -6.39 18.82 16.42
CA THR A 197 -7.28 17.71 16.75
C THR A 197 -7.02 16.59 15.73
N VAL A 198 -6.21 15.63 16.17
CA VAL A 198 -5.56 14.50 15.47
C VAL A 198 -6.34 13.86 14.31
N THR A 199 -7.65 13.68 14.43
CA THR A 199 -8.41 12.91 13.42
C THR A 199 -8.59 13.56 12.04
N GLN A 200 -8.57 14.90 11.91
CA GLN A 200 -8.76 15.58 10.61
C GLN A 200 -7.49 16.20 10.03
N GLY A 201 -6.53 16.55 10.89
CA GLY A 201 -5.25 17.13 10.46
C GLY A 201 -4.29 16.11 9.88
N PHE A 202 -4.21 14.92 10.47
CA PHE A 202 -3.31 13.85 10.02
C PHE A 202 -3.59 13.42 8.57
N GLN A 203 -4.86 13.39 8.18
CA GLN A 203 -5.24 13.07 6.82
C GLN A 203 -4.73 14.14 5.84
N LYS A 204 -4.74 15.44 6.18
CA LYS A 204 -4.20 16.52 5.33
C LYS A 204 -2.67 16.59 5.34
N GLU A 205 -2.02 16.49 6.49
CA GLU A 205 -0.57 16.61 6.61
C GLU A 205 0.16 15.34 6.16
N GLY A 206 -0.40 14.15 6.40
CA GLY A 206 0.09 12.90 5.81
C GLY A 206 0.01 12.91 4.28
N ARG A 207 -1.03 13.55 3.70
CA ARG A 207 -1.14 13.77 2.24
C ARG A 207 -0.05 14.70 1.71
N GLU A 208 0.23 15.81 2.41
CA GLU A 208 1.30 16.75 2.03
C GLU A 208 2.70 16.14 2.20
N TRP A 209 2.91 15.28 3.20
CA TRP A 209 4.15 14.55 3.41
C TRP A 209 4.47 13.58 2.26
N PHE A 210 3.48 12.78 1.83
CA PHE A 210 3.64 11.88 0.68
C PHE A 210 4.02 12.64 -0.60
N ALA A 211 3.34 13.76 -0.87
CA ALA A 211 3.67 14.62 -2.00
C ALA A 211 5.09 15.21 -1.88
N CYS A 212 5.50 15.68 -0.70
CA CYS A 212 6.82 16.28 -0.47
C CYS A 212 7.98 15.27 -0.57
N TYR A 213 7.83 14.08 0.03
CA TYR A 213 8.82 13.00 -0.01
C TYR A 213 9.07 12.51 -1.45
N ILE A 214 8.00 12.41 -2.26
CA ILE A 214 8.10 11.92 -3.64
C ILE A 214 8.51 13.02 -4.64
N SER A 215 8.14 14.28 -4.39
CA SER A 215 8.51 15.41 -5.25
C SER A 215 9.97 15.86 -5.12
N SER A 216 10.67 15.40 -4.09
CA SER A 216 12.09 15.69 -3.89
C SER A 216 12.92 14.91 -4.94
N PRO A 217 13.51 15.56 -5.96
CA PRO A 217 14.36 14.88 -6.92
C PRO A 217 15.58 14.39 -6.16
N CYS A 218 15.72 13.06 -6.06
CA CYS A 218 16.91 12.40 -5.56
C CYS A 218 18.04 12.62 -6.60
N GLN A 219 18.61 13.82 -6.67
CA GLN A 219 19.73 14.13 -7.57
C GLN A 219 20.96 14.76 -6.94
N GLU A 220 20.99 15.08 -5.65
CA GLU A 220 22.22 15.59 -5.02
C GLU A 220 22.45 14.96 -3.64
N TRP A 221 23.04 13.76 -3.65
CA TRP A 221 23.83 13.24 -2.54
C TRP A 221 25.00 12.42 -3.11
N VAL A 222 26.00 13.13 -3.64
CA VAL A 222 27.41 12.68 -3.74
C VAL A 222 28.22 13.58 -2.82
#